data_AF-A0A2N9ME36-F1
#
_entry.id   AF-A0A2N9ME36-F1
#
_cell.length_a   1.000
_cell.length_b   1.000
_cell.length_c   1.000
_cell.angle_alpha   90.00
_cell.angle_beta   90.00
_cell.angle_gamma   90.00
#
_symmetry.space_group_name_H-M   'P 1'
#
loop_
_entity.id
_entity.type
_entity.pdbx_description
1 polymer ?
#
loop_
_entity_poly.entity_id
_entity_poly.type
_entity_poly.pdbx_seq_one_letter_code
_entity_poly.pdbx_strand_id
1 'polypeptide(L)'
;MLDSFQSFFIETSRIADDHIVANGWPKDRLNYPVAMAAFFNLFRRFRACEILDIKGYPLDDYALMRDIKDRSFLLAGVARNLITFPGIIGAPASPVKDGADYKKRTRNRKDTEHLVTNEFMGKTSGLAGDVQDDLKVWDDFFHLEMHGGGISLSQELTELSKGRLLQIGPSVVQDAYFLYINRSTELGWMVTRLLPYLQINAGEFGANWEAKRQILDESFRHMVEGLSNLGKRLGGSFITMMDTEFSFRQPFHYFEADGSGA
;
A
#
# COMPACT_ATOMS: atom_id res chain seq x y z
N MET A 1 -3.49 -17.10 -1.76
CA MET A 1 -3.12 -15.91 -2.55
C MET A 1 -2.10 -15.06 -1.78
N LEU A 2 -2.42 -14.55 -0.58
CA LEU A 2 -1.46 -13.73 0.20
C LEU A 2 -0.12 -14.43 0.46
N ASP A 3 -0.13 -15.73 0.78
CA ASP A 3 1.11 -16.51 0.95
C ASP A 3 1.98 -16.51 -0.32
N SER A 4 1.34 -16.62 -1.49
CA SER A 4 2.01 -16.56 -2.79
C SER A 4 2.59 -15.17 -3.04
N PHE A 5 1.83 -14.12 -2.75
CA PHE A 5 2.31 -12.73 -2.81
C PHE A 5 3.50 -12.49 -1.88
N GLN A 6 3.42 -12.91 -0.62
CA GLN A 6 4.50 -12.73 0.34
C GLN A 6 5.76 -13.51 -0.05
N SER A 7 5.59 -14.76 -0.50
CA SER A 7 6.70 -15.57 -1.01
C SER A 7 7.37 -14.92 -2.21
N PHE A 8 6.58 -14.39 -3.14
CA PHE A 8 7.07 -13.66 -4.30
C PHE A 8 7.75 -12.34 -3.93
N PHE A 9 7.24 -11.61 -2.93
CA PHE A 9 7.90 -10.42 -2.40
C PHE A 9 9.26 -10.80 -1.82
N ILE A 10 9.34 -11.83 -0.96
CA ILE A 10 10.61 -12.31 -0.40
C ILE A 10 11.60 -12.67 -1.52
N GLU A 11 11.15 -13.41 -2.54
CA GLU A 11 11.96 -13.72 -3.72
C GLU A 11 12.47 -12.45 -4.40
N THR A 12 11.60 -11.48 -4.65
CA THR A 12 11.93 -10.20 -5.30
C THR A 12 12.97 -9.41 -4.50
N SER A 13 12.77 -9.27 -3.18
CA SER A 13 13.71 -8.57 -2.30
C SER A 13 15.07 -9.25 -2.27
N ARG A 14 15.10 -10.59 -2.26
CA ARG A 14 16.37 -11.36 -2.31
C ARG A 14 17.12 -11.15 -3.60
N ILE A 15 16.43 -11.15 -4.75
CA ILE A 15 17.07 -10.86 -6.05
C ILE A 15 17.72 -9.47 -6.02
N ALA A 16 17.01 -8.45 -5.52
CA ALA A 16 17.55 -7.11 -5.39
C ALA A 16 18.74 -7.03 -4.41
N ASP A 17 18.65 -7.68 -3.25
CA ASP A 17 19.74 -7.76 -2.27
C ASP A 17 20.98 -8.47 -2.84
N ASP A 18 20.80 -9.61 -3.51
CA ASP A 18 21.89 -10.38 -4.13
C ASP A 18 22.61 -9.54 -5.20
N HIS A 19 21.87 -8.76 -5.98
CA HIS A 19 22.46 -7.83 -6.94
C HIS A 19 23.30 -6.75 -6.24
N ILE A 20 22.81 -6.16 -5.15
CA ILE A 20 23.55 -5.16 -4.36
C ILE A 20 24.81 -5.79 -3.74
N VAL A 21 24.73 -7.02 -3.25
CA VAL A 21 25.89 -7.74 -2.68
C VAL A 21 26.95 -8.00 -3.77
N ALA A 22 26.53 -8.38 -4.97
CA ALA A 22 27.44 -8.68 -6.08
C ALA A 22 28.08 -7.43 -6.70
N ASN A 23 27.31 -6.34 -6.87
CA ASN A 23 27.72 -5.17 -7.65
C ASN A 23 27.94 -3.89 -6.83
N GLY A 24 27.57 -3.92 -5.55
CA GLY A 24 27.48 -2.73 -4.71
C GLY A 24 26.24 -1.89 -4.97
N TRP A 25 26.08 -0.82 -4.20
CA TRP A 25 25.02 0.16 -4.43
C TRP A 25 25.26 0.96 -5.72
N PRO A 26 24.22 1.26 -6.51
CA PRO A 26 24.36 2.09 -7.70
C PRO A 26 24.78 3.51 -7.32
N LYS A 27 25.91 3.98 -7.87
CA LYS A 27 26.53 5.26 -7.50
C LYS A 27 25.82 6.48 -8.11
N ASP A 28 25.14 6.27 -9.23
CA ASP A 28 24.38 7.27 -10.00
C ASP A 28 22.92 7.41 -9.52
N ARG A 29 22.48 6.56 -8.57
CA ARG A 29 21.10 6.45 -8.10
C ARG A 29 21.01 6.56 -6.59
N LEU A 30 21.20 7.78 -6.10
CA LEU A 30 21.37 8.10 -4.69
C LEU A 30 20.16 7.73 -3.81
N ASN A 31 18.95 7.70 -4.36
CA ASN A 31 17.75 7.35 -3.59
C ASN A 31 17.37 5.86 -3.68
N TYR A 32 18.12 5.04 -4.42
CA TYR A 32 17.82 3.61 -4.53
C TYR A 32 17.84 2.86 -3.17
N PRO A 33 18.78 3.14 -2.24
CA PRO A 33 18.71 2.57 -0.89
C PRO A 33 17.44 2.94 -0.13
N VAL A 34 16.90 4.14 -0.37
CA VAL A 34 15.64 4.59 0.25
C VAL A 34 14.47 3.81 -0.32
N ALA A 35 14.42 3.61 -1.64
CA ALA A 35 13.41 2.78 -2.28
C ALA A 35 13.42 1.36 -1.70
N MET A 36 14.60 0.73 -1.65
CA MET A 36 14.76 -0.61 -1.09
C MET A 36 14.28 -0.68 0.37
N ALA A 37 14.65 0.29 1.20
CA ALA A 37 14.19 0.38 2.58
C ALA A 37 12.67 0.58 2.70
N ALA A 38 12.06 1.32 1.78
CA ALA A 38 10.62 1.54 1.76
C ALA A 38 9.84 0.26 1.42
N PHE A 39 10.29 -0.50 0.40
CA PHE A 39 9.72 -1.82 0.10
C PHE A 39 9.91 -2.81 1.25
N PHE A 40 11.09 -2.82 1.88
CA PHE A 40 11.33 -3.68 3.03
C PHE A 40 10.43 -3.32 4.23
N ASN A 41 10.20 -2.02 4.48
CA ASN A 41 9.26 -1.58 5.50
C ASN A 41 7.81 -1.97 5.18
N LEU A 42 7.39 -1.85 3.91
CA LEU A 42 6.09 -2.32 3.45
C LEU A 42 5.91 -3.82 3.73
N PHE A 43 6.88 -4.66 3.33
CA PHE A 43 6.81 -6.09 3.54
C PHE A 43 6.67 -6.47 5.03
N ARG A 44 7.48 -5.84 5.89
CA ARG A 44 7.39 -6.06 7.36
C ARG A 44 6.01 -5.72 7.90
N ARG A 45 5.35 -4.68 7.37
CA ARG A 45 4.00 -4.28 7.79
C ARG A 45 2.94 -5.26 7.31
N PHE A 46 3.02 -5.75 6.07
CA PHE A 46 2.16 -6.86 5.61
C PHE A 46 2.26 -8.07 6.54
N ARG A 47 3.49 -8.46 6.91
CA ARG A 47 3.68 -9.60 7.80
C ARG A 47 3.15 -9.33 9.20
N ALA A 48 3.27 -8.10 9.71
CA ALA A 48 2.69 -7.71 10.99
C ALA A 48 1.15 -7.77 10.97
N CYS A 49 0.50 -7.30 9.90
CA CYS A 49 -0.95 -7.41 9.72
C CYS A 49 -1.41 -8.88 9.79
N GLU A 50 -0.76 -9.77 9.03
CA GLU A 50 -1.12 -11.19 9.04
C GLU A 50 -0.92 -11.85 10.42
N ILE A 51 0.15 -11.48 11.14
CA ILE A 51 0.36 -11.97 12.51
C ILE A 51 -0.77 -11.51 13.42
N LEU A 52 -1.19 -10.25 13.32
CA LEU A 52 -2.30 -9.70 14.12
C LEU A 52 -3.62 -10.40 13.79
N ASP A 53 -3.96 -10.58 12.50
CA ASP A 53 -5.14 -11.31 12.03
C ASP A 53 -5.16 -12.74 12.61
N ILE A 54 -4.10 -13.53 12.40
CA ILE A 54 -3.99 -14.91 12.88
C ILE A 54 -4.07 -14.99 14.41
N LYS A 55 -3.61 -13.94 15.10
CA LYS A 55 -3.68 -13.85 16.56
C LYS A 55 -5.04 -13.38 17.07
N GLY A 56 -6.00 -13.09 16.20
CA GLY A 56 -7.36 -12.69 16.54
C GLY A 56 -7.52 -11.21 16.84
N TYR A 57 -6.71 -10.36 16.19
CA TYR A 57 -6.78 -8.89 16.24
C TYR A 57 -7.03 -8.27 14.85
N PRO A 58 -8.11 -8.68 14.14
CA PRO A 58 -8.41 -8.28 12.76
C PRO A 58 -8.89 -6.82 12.57
N LEU A 59 -8.84 -5.99 13.62
CA LEU A 59 -9.07 -4.54 13.50
C LEU A 59 -7.79 -3.72 13.79
N ASP A 60 -6.86 -4.27 14.57
CA ASP A 60 -5.54 -3.67 14.78
C ASP A 60 -4.66 -3.80 13.52
N ASP A 61 -4.77 -4.91 12.81
CA ASP A 61 -4.17 -5.08 11.48
C ASP A 61 -4.81 -4.16 10.42
N TYR A 62 -6.12 -3.95 10.48
CA TYR A 62 -6.91 -3.11 9.60
C TYR A 62 -6.50 -1.65 9.76
N ALA A 63 -6.23 -1.24 11.00
CA ALA A 63 -5.55 0.01 11.31
C ALA A 63 -4.16 0.08 10.64
N LEU A 64 -3.31 -0.95 10.80
CA LEU A 64 -1.98 -0.98 10.19
C LEU A 64 -2.02 -0.96 8.64
N MET A 65 -3.05 -1.53 8.02
CA MET A 65 -3.28 -1.55 6.58
C MET A 65 -3.48 -0.15 5.97
N ARG A 66 -3.97 0.83 6.74
CA ARG A 66 -4.05 2.23 6.29
C ARG A 66 -2.66 2.79 6.01
N ASP A 67 -1.69 2.53 6.88
CA ASP A 67 -0.32 2.97 6.66
C ASP A 67 0.35 2.23 5.49
N ILE A 68 0.02 0.96 5.25
CA ILE A 68 0.46 0.24 4.04
C ILE A 68 -0.08 0.93 2.77
N LYS A 69 -1.37 1.30 2.74
CA LYS A 69 -1.96 2.03 1.62
C LYS A 69 -1.22 3.33 1.36
N ASP A 70 -1.08 4.17 2.38
CA ASP A 70 -0.43 5.48 2.25
C ASP A 70 1.00 5.34 1.69
N ARG A 71 1.76 4.35 2.19
CA ARG A 71 3.11 4.09 1.71
C ARG A 71 3.13 3.61 0.27
N SER A 72 2.20 2.74 -0.12
CA SER A 72 2.06 2.32 -1.52
C SER A 72 1.70 3.50 -2.43
N PHE A 73 0.82 4.40 -1.98
CA PHE A 73 0.53 5.65 -2.68
C PHE A 73 1.76 6.54 -2.81
N LEU A 74 2.50 6.78 -1.73
CA LEU A 74 3.71 7.60 -1.77
C LEU A 74 4.77 7.00 -2.71
N LEU A 75 4.97 5.68 -2.68
CA LEU A 75 5.86 5.00 -3.62
C LEU A 75 5.37 5.10 -5.06
N ALA A 76 4.07 4.94 -5.30
CA ALA A 76 3.49 5.11 -6.62
C ALA A 76 3.62 6.56 -7.10
N GLY A 77 3.50 7.54 -6.21
CA GLY A 77 3.76 8.95 -6.48
C GLY A 77 5.20 9.21 -6.91
N VAL A 78 6.18 8.59 -6.25
CA VAL A 78 7.58 8.62 -6.68
C VAL A 78 7.76 7.94 -8.04
N ALA A 79 7.17 6.75 -8.22
CA ALA A 79 7.24 5.98 -9.46
C ALA A 79 6.54 6.66 -10.66
N ARG A 80 5.62 7.60 -10.40
CA ARG A 80 5.00 8.48 -11.41
C ARG A 80 5.72 9.82 -11.57
N ASN A 81 6.82 10.02 -10.86
CA ASN A 81 7.56 11.28 -10.81
C ASN A 81 6.74 12.49 -10.30
N LEU A 82 5.66 12.26 -9.54
CA LEU A 82 4.84 13.31 -8.92
C LEU A 82 5.56 13.95 -7.73
N ILE A 83 6.31 13.14 -7.00
CA ILE A 83 7.05 13.53 -5.80
C ILE A 83 8.39 12.80 -5.74
N THR A 84 9.26 13.22 -4.82
CA THR A 84 10.60 12.64 -4.67
C THR A 84 10.76 12.00 -3.30
N PHE A 85 11.66 11.02 -3.19
CA PHE A 85 12.02 10.45 -1.89
C PHE A 85 12.45 11.52 -0.87
N PRO A 86 13.35 12.48 -1.22
CA PRO A 86 13.66 13.60 -0.32
C PRO A 86 12.44 14.43 0.09
N GLY A 87 11.47 14.64 -0.80
CA GLY A 87 10.21 15.33 -0.48
C GLY A 87 9.36 14.59 0.55
N ILE A 88 9.36 13.25 0.53
CA ILE A 88 8.61 12.41 1.48
C ILE A 88 9.33 12.30 2.82
N ILE A 89 10.61 11.93 2.79
CA ILE A 89 11.38 11.55 3.99
C ILE A 89 12.14 12.73 4.61
N GLY A 90 12.24 13.86 3.90
CA GLY A 90 13.06 15.00 4.28
C GLY A 90 14.56 14.71 4.24
N ALA A 91 15.03 13.93 3.26
CA ALA A 91 16.44 13.49 3.20
C ALA A 91 17.44 14.64 2.93
N PRO A 92 18.69 14.52 3.45
CA PRO A 92 19.20 13.42 4.28
C PRO A 92 18.60 13.47 5.68
N ALA A 93 18.43 12.31 6.33
CA ALA A 93 17.85 12.11 7.65
C ALA A 93 18.58 12.94 8.73
N SER A 94 18.31 14.24 8.72
CA SER A 94 18.89 15.20 9.65
C SER A 94 18.00 15.18 10.88
N PRO A 95 18.57 15.09 12.10
CA PRO A 95 17.79 15.17 13.32
C PRO A 95 16.87 16.40 13.29
N VAL A 96 15.69 16.27 13.89
CA VAL A 96 14.79 17.40 14.07
C VAL A 96 15.51 18.44 14.93
N LYS A 97 15.68 19.65 14.39
CA LYS A 97 16.47 20.70 15.05
C LYS A 97 15.73 21.33 16.23
N ASP A 98 14.45 21.61 16.03
CA ASP A 98 13.58 22.27 17.00
C ASP A 98 12.09 22.01 16.68
N GLY A 99 11.20 22.59 17.50
CA GLY A 99 9.75 22.46 17.32
C GLY A 99 9.19 23.13 16.05
N ALA A 100 9.86 24.15 15.51
CA ALA A 100 9.46 24.79 14.26
C ALA A 100 9.83 23.92 13.04
N ASP A 101 11.03 23.33 13.05
CA ASP A 101 11.46 22.32 12.08
C ASP A 101 10.53 21.10 12.11
N TYR A 102 10.17 20.59 13.29
CA TYR A 102 9.19 19.51 13.42
C TYR A 102 7.83 19.84 12.77
N LYS A 103 7.29 21.03 13.06
CA LYS A 103 6.02 21.49 12.48
C LYS A 103 6.10 21.63 10.97
N LYS A 104 7.20 22.19 10.45
CA LYS A 104 7.44 22.35 9.02
C LYS A 104 7.50 20.99 8.31
N ARG A 105 8.28 20.04 8.82
CA ARG A 105 8.37 18.68 8.27
C ARG A 105 7.03 17.95 8.32
N THR A 106 6.30 18.09 9.42
CA THR A 106 4.97 17.50 9.57
C THR A 106 3.97 18.07 8.57
N ARG A 107 3.96 19.39 8.36
CA ARG A 107 3.11 20.04 7.36
C ARG A 107 3.48 19.57 5.96
N ASN A 108 4.75 19.62 5.58
CA ASN A 108 5.22 19.15 4.28
C ASN A 108 4.81 17.69 4.01
N ARG A 109 4.97 16.80 5.00
CA ARG A 109 4.52 15.40 4.87
C ARG A 109 3.02 15.30 4.61
N LYS A 110 2.19 16.03 5.37
CA LYS A 110 0.74 16.03 5.18
C LYS A 110 0.33 16.60 3.83
N ASP A 111 0.98 17.66 3.38
CA ASP A 111 0.71 18.28 2.09
C ASP A 111 1.07 17.32 0.94
N THR A 112 2.20 16.61 1.06
CA THR A 112 2.61 15.55 0.12
C THR A 112 1.63 14.37 0.13
N GLU A 113 1.22 13.89 1.29
CA GLU A 113 0.20 12.82 1.42
C GLU A 113 -1.12 13.24 0.76
N HIS A 114 -1.59 14.46 1.03
CA HIS A 114 -2.80 14.99 0.41
C HIS A 114 -2.71 15.15 -1.10
N LEU A 115 -1.57 15.62 -1.62
CA LEU A 115 -1.32 15.72 -3.05
C LEU A 115 -1.44 14.34 -3.69
N VAL A 116 -0.69 13.35 -3.18
CA VAL A 116 -0.71 11.99 -3.75
C VAL A 116 -2.08 11.35 -3.62
N THR A 117 -2.75 11.44 -2.47
CA THR A 117 -4.09 10.87 -2.34
C THR A 117 -5.07 11.48 -3.36
N ASN A 118 -4.96 12.79 -3.64
CA ASN A 118 -5.80 13.41 -4.66
C ASN A 118 -5.48 12.94 -6.08
N GLU A 119 -4.20 12.73 -6.40
CA GLU A 119 -3.76 12.18 -7.68
C GLU A 119 -4.20 10.74 -7.90
N PHE A 120 -4.36 9.94 -6.84
CA PHE A 120 -4.73 8.52 -6.99
C PHE A 120 -6.22 8.24 -6.85
N MET A 121 -6.96 9.06 -6.10
CA MET A 121 -8.37 8.76 -5.82
C MET A 121 -9.23 10.00 -5.56
N GLY A 122 -8.64 11.19 -5.57
CA GLY A 122 -9.38 12.44 -5.40
C GLY A 122 -9.58 13.19 -6.70
N LYS A 123 -9.78 14.50 -6.59
CA LYS A 123 -10.25 15.35 -7.68
C LYS A 123 -9.28 15.47 -8.85
N THR A 124 -7.98 15.25 -8.62
CA THR A 124 -6.94 15.39 -9.66
C THR A 124 -6.60 14.07 -10.34
N SER A 125 -7.09 12.93 -9.85
CA SER A 125 -6.89 11.61 -10.45
C SER A 125 -7.46 11.44 -11.87
N GLY A 126 -8.41 12.29 -12.28
CA GLY A 126 -9.13 12.10 -13.55
C GLY A 126 -10.15 10.95 -13.54
N LEU A 127 -10.31 10.26 -12.39
CA LEU A 127 -11.35 9.24 -12.20
C LEU A 127 -12.75 9.87 -12.28
N ALA A 128 -13.74 9.08 -12.70
CA ALA A 128 -15.14 9.50 -12.67
C ALA A 128 -15.58 9.80 -11.23
N GLY A 129 -16.48 10.77 -11.06
CA GLY A 129 -16.87 11.25 -9.72
C GLY A 129 -17.47 10.15 -8.84
N ASP A 130 -18.20 9.21 -9.43
CA ASP A 130 -18.78 8.07 -8.72
C ASP A 130 -17.73 7.03 -8.29
N VAL A 131 -16.67 6.85 -9.08
CA VAL A 131 -15.50 6.04 -8.71
C VAL A 131 -14.75 6.71 -7.53
N GLN A 132 -14.57 8.02 -7.57
CA GLN A 132 -13.95 8.78 -6.46
C GLN A 132 -14.77 8.63 -5.18
N ASP A 133 -16.09 8.75 -5.26
CA ASP A 133 -17.00 8.62 -4.12
C ASP A 133 -16.93 7.20 -3.52
N ASP A 134 -16.98 6.16 -4.34
CA ASP A 134 -16.86 4.76 -3.88
C ASP A 134 -15.52 4.52 -3.15
N LEU A 135 -14.41 4.97 -3.74
CA LEU A 135 -13.07 4.83 -3.15
C LEU A 135 -12.93 5.64 -1.87
N LYS A 136 -13.54 6.82 -1.81
CA LYS A 136 -13.55 7.67 -0.61
C LYS A 136 -14.33 7.02 0.51
N VAL A 137 -15.54 6.52 0.24
CA VAL A 137 -16.36 5.83 1.25
C VAL A 137 -15.58 4.66 1.82
N TRP A 138 -14.94 3.88 0.96
CA TRP A 138 -14.10 2.78 1.40
C TRP A 138 -12.95 3.26 2.29
N ASP A 139 -12.24 4.33 1.91
CA ASP A 139 -11.15 4.89 2.71
C ASP A 139 -11.59 5.43 4.07
N ASP A 140 -12.77 6.07 4.12
CA ASP A 140 -13.34 6.65 5.34
C ASP A 140 -13.66 5.56 6.38
N PHE A 141 -14.03 4.34 5.97
CA PHE A 141 -14.18 3.20 6.89
C PHE A 141 -12.87 2.87 7.62
N PHE A 142 -11.73 2.89 6.93
CA PHE A 142 -10.41 2.68 7.57
C PHE A 142 -10.03 3.83 8.50
N HIS A 143 -10.30 5.06 8.07
CA HIS A 143 -10.03 6.24 8.87
C HIS A 143 -10.83 6.25 10.18
N LEU A 144 -12.09 5.77 10.15
CA LEU A 144 -12.93 5.66 11.32
C LEU A 144 -12.35 4.69 12.35
N GLU A 145 -11.84 3.54 11.91
CA GLU A 145 -11.23 2.57 12.81
C GLU A 145 -9.92 3.10 13.42
N MET A 146 -9.07 3.70 12.59
CA MET A 146 -7.78 4.27 13.00
C MET A 146 -7.87 5.35 14.09
N HIS A 147 -8.89 6.22 14.03
CA HIS A 147 -8.96 7.40 14.88
C HIS A 147 -9.87 7.26 16.10
N GLY A 148 -10.68 6.21 16.18
CA GLY A 148 -11.61 6.04 17.29
C GLY A 148 -11.97 4.61 17.65
N GLY A 149 -11.42 3.60 16.97
CA GLY A 149 -11.85 2.20 17.14
C GLY A 149 -13.36 2.05 16.93
N GLY A 150 -13.93 2.86 16.03
CA GLY A 150 -15.39 2.98 15.91
C GLY A 150 -16.04 1.69 15.44
N ILE A 151 -15.36 0.93 14.58
CA ILE A 151 -15.82 -0.38 14.11
C ILE A 151 -15.65 -1.39 15.24
N SER A 152 -14.49 -1.40 15.92
CA SER A 152 -14.26 -2.25 17.11
C SER A 152 -15.37 -2.08 18.15
N LEU A 153 -15.64 -0.83 18.54
CA LEU A 153 -16.67 -0.53 19.53
C LEU A 153 -18.07 -0.91 19.05
N SER A 154 -18.40 -0.62 17.79
CA SER A 154 -19.70 -0.96 17.21
C SER A 154 -19.92 -2.47 17.16
N GLN A 155 -18.87 -3.27 16.89
CA GLN A 155 -18.95 -4.73 16.90
C GLN A 155 -19.22 -5.25 18.32
N GLU A 156 -18.45 -4.80 19.31
CA GLU A 156 -18.66 -5.19 20.71
C GLU A 156 -20.07 -4.81 21.22
N LEU A 157 -20.55 -3.61 20.90
CA LEU A 157 -21.91 -3.17 21.24
C LEU A 157 -22.99 -4.02 20.54
N THR A 158 -22.73 -4.47 19.31
CA THR A 158 -23.64 -5.35 18.58
C THR A 158 -23.70 -6.73 19.24
N GLU A 159 -22.58 -7.29 19.67
CA GLU A 159 -22.56 -8.57 20.38
C GLU A 159 -23.24 -8.49 21.76
N LEU A 160 -23.04 -7.39 22.50
CA LEU A 160 -23.80 -7.09 23.72
C LEU A 160 -25.31 -7.04 23.48
N SER A 161 -25.75 -6.40 22.38
CA SER A 161 -27.17 -6.32 22.03
C SER A 161 -27.80 -7.68 21.73
N LYS A 162 -26.99 -8.66 21.30
CA LYS A 162 -27.38 -10.06 21.09
C LYS A 162 -27.30 -10.90 22.37
N GLY A 163 -27.02 -10.28 23.53
CA GLY A 163 -26.87 -10.94 24.81
C GLY A 163 -25.56 -11.71 25.00
N ARG A 164 -24.55 -11.45 24.16
CA ARG A 164 -23.22 -12.05 24.31
C ARG A 164 -22.34 -11.20 25.23
N LEU A 165 -21.36 -11.83 25.87
CA LEU A 165 -20.38 -11.15 26.71
C LEU A 165 -19.26 -10.53 25.86
N LEU A 166 -18.72 -9.40 26.33
CA LEU A 166 -17.54 -8.77 25.75
C LEU A 166 -16.35 -9.72 25.76
N GLN A 167 -15.53 -9.64 24.71
CA GLN A 167 -14.36 -10.49 24.59
C GLN A 167 -13.12 -9.76 25.13
N ILE A 168 -12.47 -10.38 26.12
CA ILE A 168 -11.22 -9.87 26.71
C ILE A 168 -10.01 -10.36 25.90
N GLY A 169 -10.13 -11.54 25.31
CA GLY A 169 -9.10 -12.17 24.50
C GLY A 169 -9.41 -12.09 23.02
N PRO A 170 -8.47 -12.57 22.18
CA PRO A 170 -8.64 -12.51 20.74
C PRO A 170 -9.88 -13.26 20.28
N SER A 171 -10.52 -12.75 19.23
CA SER A 171 -11.72 -13.33 18.67
C SER A 171 -11.76 -13.20 17.18
N VAL A 172 -12.33 -14.22 16.54
CA VAL A 172 -12.60 -14.22 15.11
C VAL A 172 -14.01 -13.69 14.91
N VAL A 173 -14.11 -12.37 14.70
CA VAL A 173 -15.34 -11.75 14.20
C VAL A 173 -15.33 -11.90 12.68
N GLN A 174 -16.27 -12.66 12.14
CA GLN A 174 -16.31 -13.00 10.72
C GLN A 174 -16.31 -11.76 9.80
N ASP A 175 -17.01 -10.70 10.19
CA ASP A 175 -17.04 -9.45 9.43
C ASP A 175 -15.68 -8.75 9.39
N ALA A 176 -14.95 -8.73 10.52
CA ALA A 176 -13.60 -8.17 10.57
C ALA A 176 -12.62 -8.97 9.70
N TYR A 177 -12.76 -10.29 9.67
CA TYR A 177 -11.96 -11.14 8.79
C TYR A 177 -12.21 -10.84 7.29
N PHE A 178 -13.46 -10.61 6.89
CA PHE A 178 -13.74 -10.20 5.50
C PHE A 178 -13.15 -8.84 5.14
N LEU A 179 -13.15 -7.89 6.08
CA LEU A 179 -12.49 -6.59 5.90
C LEU A 179 -10.98 -6.77 5.68
N TYR A 180 -10.34 -7.60 6.49
CA TYR A 180 -8.93 -7.96 6.34
C TYR A 180 -8.62 -8.57 4.97
N ILE A 181 -9.36 -9.61 4.55
CA ILE A 181 -9.08 -10.31 3.28
C ILE A 181 -9.26 -9.40 2.07
N ASN A 182 -10.33 -8.60 2.04
CA ASN A 182 -10.56 -7.66 0.95
C ASN A 182 -9.43 -6.62 0.88
N ARG A 183 -9.06 -6.06 2.03
CA ARG A 183 -8.03 -5.02 2.05
C ARG A 183 -6.64 -5.56 1.76
N SER A 184 -6.25 -6.68 2.34
CA SER A 184 -4.95 -7.31 2.05
C SER A 184 -4.82 -7.68 0.57
N THR A 185 -5.92 -8.06 -0.08
CA THR A 185 -5.99 -8.27 -1.53
C THR A 185 -5.68 -6.98 -2.30
N GLU A 186 -6.38 -5.90 -2.01
CA GLU A 186 -6.16 -4.59 -2.64
C GLU A 186 -4.71 -4.12 -2.49
N LEU A 187 -4.19 -4.14 -1.25
CA LEU A 187 -2.85 -3.67 -0.95
C LEU A 187 -1.78 -4.55 -1.58
N GLY A 188 -1.99 -5.87 -1.57
CA GLY A 188 -1.10 -6.82 -2.24
C GLY A 188 -1.03 -6.51 -3.74
N TRP A 189 -2.16 -6.22 -4.37
CA TRP A 189 -2.21 -5.87 -5.79
C TRP A 189 -1.44 -4.58 -6.11
N MET A 190 -1.69 -3.52 -5.32
CA MET A 190 -0.98 -2.24 -5.44
C MET A 190 0.54 -2.44 -5.38
N VAL A 191 0.99 -3.25 -4.42
CA VAL A 191 2.41 -3.52 -4.22
C VAL A 191 2.98 -4.38 -5.34
N THR A 192 2.26 -5.42 -5.80
CA THR A 192 2.69 -6.24 -6.94
C THR A 192 2.96 -5.41 -8.20
N ARG A 193 2.15 -4.37 -8.45
CA ARG A 193 2.39 -3.42 -9.56
C ARG A 193 3.58 -2.51 -9.35
N LEU A 194 3.98 -2.25 -8.10
CA LEU A 194 5.15 -1.43 -7.75
C LEU A 194 6.47 -2.21 -7.73
N LEU A 195 6.45 -3.53 -7.53
CA LEU A 195 7.67 -4.35 -7.41
C LEU A 195 8.69 -4.18 -8.56
N PRO A 196 8.31 -3.95 -9.84
CA PRO A 196 9.29 -3.70 -10.89
C PRO A 196 10.19 -2.48 -10.62
N TYR A 197 9.76 -1.53 -9.78
CA TYR A 197 10.55 -0.36 -9.37
C TYR A 197 11.77 -0.72 -8.52
N LEU A 198 11.90 -1.97 -8.06
CA LEU A 198 13.12 -2.47 -7.44
C LEU A 198 14.19 -2.87 -8.46
N GLN A 199 13.87 -2.99 -9.75
CA GLN A 199 14.87 -3.28 -10.77
C GLN A 199 15.71 -2.03 -11.05
N ILE A 200 17.03 -2.14 -10.98
CA ILE A 200 17.92 -1.05 -11.41
C ILE A 200 17.83 -0.93 -12.94
N ASN A 201 17.93 -2.03 -13.67
CA ASN A 201 17.80 -2.03 -15.11
C ASN A 201 16.54 -2.78 -15.55
N ALA A 202 15.95 -2.35 -16.66
CA ALA A 202 14.78 -3.01 -17.22
C ALA A 202 15.06 -4.50 -17.47
N GLY A 203 14.21 -5.38 -16.91
CA GLY A 203 14.29 -6.82 -17.11
C GLY A 203 15.37 -7.55 -16.30
N GLU A 204 16.00 -6.87 -15.33
CA GLU A 204 17.09 -7.41 -14.51
C GLU A 204 16.67 -8.64 -13.68
N PHE A 205 15.40 -8.72 -13.26
CA PHE A 205 14.91 -9.89 -12.51
C PHE A 205 14.57 -11.09 -13.41
N GLY A 206 14.63 -10.91 -14.74
CA GLY A 206 14.46 -11.97 -15.73
C GLY A 206 12.99 -12.34 -16.04
N ALA A 207 12.81 -13.05 -17.16
CA ALA A 207 11.48 -13.35 -17.70
C ALA A 207 10.63 -14.26 -16.79
N ASN A 208 11.25 -15.17 -16.03
CA ASN A 208 10.53 -16.04 -15.10
C ASN A 208 9.91 -15.25 -13.94
N TRP A 209 10.64 -14.26 -13.41
CA TRP A 209 10.13 -13.37 -12.37
C TRP A 209 8.95 -12.54 -12.89
N GLU A 210 9.07 -11.99 -14.09
CA GLU A 210 8.00 -11.20 -14.71
C GLU A 210 6.74 -12.04 -14.96
N ALA A 211 6.88 -13.29 -15.42
CA ALA A 211 5.75 -14.21 -15.58
C ALA A 211 5.03 -14.48 -14.24
N LYS A 212 5.76 -14.72 -13.15
CA LYS A 212 5.18 -14.88 -11.81
C LYS A 212 4.44 -13.62 -11.35
N ARG A 213 5.03 -12.44 -11.60
CA ARG A 213 4.41 -11.15 -11.27
C ARG A 213 3.09 -10.97 -12.00
N GLN A 214 3.05 -11.27 -13.30
CA GLN A 214 1.84 -11.18 -14.12
C GLN A 214 0.74 -12.11 -13.62
N ILE A 215 1.08 -13.37 -13.31
CA ILE A 215 0.12 -14.33 -12.71
C ILE A 215 -0.45 -13.77 -11.39
N LEU A 216 0.39 -13.16 -10.54
CA LEU A 216 -0.09 -12.53 -9.31
C LEU A 216 -1.01 -11.34 -9.61
N ASP A 217 -0.63 -10.44 -10.52
CA ASP A 217 -1.46 -9.28 -10.92
C ASP A 217 -2.84 -9.72 -11.39
N GLU A 218 -2.89 -10.73 -12.27
CA GLU A 218 -4.12 -11.32 -12.78
C GLU A 218 -4.93 -12.01 -11.67
N SER A 219 -4.26 -12.72 -10.76
CA SER A 219 -4.91 -13.38 -9.62
C SER A 219 -5.57 -12.36 -8.68
N PHE A 220 -4.90 -11.24 -8.40
CA PHE A 220 -5.48 -10.15 -7.61
C PHE A 220 -6.68 -9.53 -8.31
N ARG A 221 -6.55 -9.22 -9.61
CA ARG A 221 -7.67 -8.73 -10.42
C ARG A 221 -8.87 -9.66 -10.32
N HIS A 222 -8.67 -10.95 -10.53
CA HIS A 222 -9.74 -11.94 -10.50
C HIS A 222 -10.47 -11.97 -9.14
N MET A 223 -9.74 -11.83 -8.03
CA MET A 223 -10.39 -11.76 -6.71
C MET A 223 -11.22 -10.49 -6.53
N VAL A 224 -10.75 -9.33 -7.01
CA VAL A 224 -11.51 -8.07 -6.94
C VAL A 224 -12.71 -8.08 -7.89
N GLU A 225 -12.59 -8.67 -9.08
CA GLU A 225 -13.70 -8.90 -10.00
C GLU A 225 -14.77 -9.78 -9.36
N GLY A 226 -14.35 -10.83 -8.63
CA GLY A 226 -15.24 -11.67 -7.83
C GLY A 226 -16.09 -10.85 -6.85
N LEU A 227 -15.50 -9.86 -6.16
CA LEU A 227 -16.24 -8.94 -5.28
C LEU A 227 -17.22 -8.05 -6.06
N SER A 228 -16.83 -7.57 -7.24
CA SER A 228 -17.69 -6.75 -8.11
C SER A 228 -18.90 -7.53 -8.62
N ASN A 229 -18.70 -8.80 -8.98
CA ASN A 229 -19.74 -9.70 -9.50
C ASN A 229 -20.81 -10.05 -8.46
N LEU A 230 -20.55 -9.82 -7.17
CA LEU A 230 -21.53 -9.91 -6.09
C LEU A 230 -22.43 -8.67 -5.97
N GLY A 231 -22.41 -7.77 -6.98
CA GLY A 231 -23.20 -6.54 -7.02
C GLY A 231 -22.61 -5.38 -6.23
N LYS A 232 -21.36 -5.49 -5.76
CA LYS A 232 -20.66 -4.42 -5.03
C LYS A 232 -19.90 -3.53 -6.00
N ARG A 233 -20.36 -2.29 -6.18
CA ARG A 233 -19.72 -1.29 -7.07
C ARG A 233 -18.24 -1.04 -6.76
N LEU A 234 -17.88 -1.12 -5.47
CA LEU A 234 -16.53 -0.83 -4.99
C LEU A 234 -15.42 -1.64 -5.70
N GLY A 235 -15.68 -2.91 -6.04
CA GLY A 235 -14.69 -3.74 -6.74
C GLY A 235 -14.32 -3.16 -8.11
N GLY A 236 -15.32 -2.75 -8.89
CA GLY A 236 -15.13 -2.08 -10.19
C GLY A 236 -14.42 -0.74 -10.06
N SER A 237 -14.76 0.05 -9.03
CA SER A 237 -14.09 1.33 -8.74
C SER A 237 -12.62 1.15 -8.38
N PHE A 238 -12.29 0.11 -7.61
CA PHE A 238 -10.89 -0.25 -7.30
C PHE A 238 -10.12 -0.73 -8.53
N ILE A 239 -10.71 -1.61 -9.36
CA ILE A 239 -10.10 -2.05 -10.62
C ILE A 239 -9.79 -0.85 -11.52
N THR A 240 -10.73 0.08 -11.63
CA THR A 240 -10.55 1.31 -12.42
C THR A 240 -9.34 2.10 -11.93
N MET A 241 -9.25 2.37 -10.62
CA MET A 241 -8.11 3.08 -10.03
C MET A 241 -6.78 2.31 -10.18
N MET A 242 -6.81 0.98 -10.11
CA MET A 242 -5.61 0.18 -10.40
C MET A 242 -5.15 0.35 -11.85
N ASP A 243 -6.08 0.33 -12.81
CA ASP A 243 -5.78 0.36 -14.24
C ASP A 243 -5.43 1.74 -14.78
N THR A 244 -5.85 2.80 -14.10
CA THR A 244 -5.47 4.18 -14.45
C THR A 244 -4.28 4.66 -13.64
N GLU A 245 -4.33 4.54 -12.31
CA GLU A 245 -3.37 5.19 -11.42
C GLU A 245 -2.16 4.33 -11.05
N PHE A 246 -2.32 3.00 -11.06
CA PHE A 246 -1.23 2.02 -10.88
C PHE A 246 -0.74 1.44 -12.22
N SER A 247 -0.88 2.22 -13.29
CA SER A 247 -0.34 1.91 -14.61
C SER A 247 0.92 2.75 -14.86
N PHE A 248 2.07 2.09 -14.96
CA PHE A 248 3.37 2.76 -15.08
C PHE A 248 3.92 2.65 -16.51
N ARG A 249 4.63 3.70 -16.95
CA ARG A 249 5.26 3.76 -18.27
C ARG A 249 6.27 2.63 -18.44
N GLN A 250 6.18 1.91 -19.55
CA GLN A 250 7.10 0.82 -19.87
C GLN A 250 8.35 1.33 -20.62
N PRO A 251 9.54 0.74 -20.37
CA PRO A 251 9.80 -0.29 -19.36
C PRO A 251 9.77 0.29 -17.93
N PHE A 252 9.02 -0.34 -17.01
CA PHE A 252 8.91 0.14 -15.64
C PHE A 252 10.01 -0.45 -14.74
N HIS A 253 10.91 0.41 -14.28
CA HIS A 253 12.04 0.10 -13.41
C HIS A 253 12.43 1.34 -12.61
N TYR A 254 13.39 1.21 -11.69
CA TYR A 254 13.84 2.33 -10.86
C TYR A 254 14.38 3.49 -11.70
N PHE A 255 13.99 4.71 -11.34
CA PHE A 255 14.63 5.95 -11.80
C PHE A 255 14.72 6.96 -10.64
N GLU A 256 15.57 7.98 -10.79
CA GLU A 256 15.64 9.08 -9.83
C GLU A 256 14.52 10.09 -10.11
N ALA A 257 13.44 10.00 -9.35
CA ALA A 257 12.35 10.96 -9.44
C ALA A 257 12.82 12.37 -9.04
N ASP A 258 12.52 13.35 -9.90
CA ASP A 258 12.82 14.77 -9.70
C ASP A 258 11.58 15.61 -9.36
N GLY A 259 10.38 15.01 -9.42
CA GLY A 259 9.12 15.67 -9.10
C GLY A 259 8.58 16.56 -10.24
N SER A 260 9.11 16.42 -11.46
CA SER A 260 8.64 17.16 -12.64
C SER A 260 7.40 16.56 -13.30
N GLY A 261 6.96 15.37 -12.86
CA GLY A 261 5.76 14.72 -13.35
C GLY A 261 4.50 15.34 -12.74
N ALA A 262 4.10 16.51 -13.23
CA ALA A 262 2.77 17.09 -13.06
C ALA A 262 2.31 17.65 -14.41
#